data_AF-A0A453SCJ5-F1
#
_entry.id   AF-A0A453SCJ5-F1
#
_cell.length_a   1.000
_cell.length_b   1.000
_cell.length_c   1.000
_cell.angle_alpha   90.00
_cell.angle_beta   90.00
_cell.angle_gamma   90.00
#
_symmetry.space_group_name_H-M   'P 1'
#
loop_
_entity.id
_entity.type
_entity.pdbx_description
1 polymer ?
#
loop_
_entity_poly.entity_id
_entity_poly.type
_entity_poly.pdbx_seq_one_letter_code
_entity_poly.pdbx_strand_id
1 'polypeptide(L)'
;MQRFVEKIVSMMKSEGLFEWQGGPIILAQVENEYGPMESAMGAGAKPYANWAAKMAVATDAGVPWVMCKQDDAPDPVINSCNGFYCDYFSPNSNSKPTMWTEAWTGWFTAFGGAVPHRPVEDMAFAVARFVQKGGSFVNYYMYHGGTNFDRTAGGPFIA
;
A
#
# COMPACT_ATOMS: atom_id res chain seq x y z
N MET A 1 -9.96 -14.99 -0.72
CA MET A 1 -9.79 -13.55 -0.46
C MET A 1 -10.99 -12.95 0.29
N GLN A 2 -12.17 -12.79 -0.34
CA GLN A 2 -13.34 -12.08 0.24
C GLN A 2 -13.65 -12.47 1.71
N ARG A 3 -13.90 -13.76 1.98
CA ARG A 3 -14.21 -14.25 3.35
C ARG A 3 -13.20 -13.80 4.42
N PHE A 4 -11.92 -13.73 4.06
CA PHE A 4 -10.88 -13.32 5.00
C PHE A 4 -10.89 -11.79 5.21
N VAL A 5 -11.02 -11.02 4.13
CA VAL A 5 -11.14 -9.56 4.22
C VAL A 5 -12.37 -9.16 5.04
N GLU A 6 -13.52 -9.77 4.79
CA GLU A 6 -14.75 -9.57 5.57
C GLU A 6 -14.56 -9.93 7.05
N LYS A 7 -13.89 -11.04 7.34
CA LYS A 7 -13.56 -11.43 8.72
C LYS A 7 -12.72 -10.35 9.42
N ILE A 8 -11.67 -9.84 8.78
CA ILE A 8 -10.81 -8.81 9.38
C ILE A 8 -11.58 -7.51 9.59
N VAL A 9 -12.32 -7.03 8.58
CA VAL A 9 -13.14 -5.81 8.72
C VAL A 9 -14.18 -5.97 9.84
N SER A 10 -14.84 -7.13 9.91
CA SER A 10 -15.79 -7.43 10.99
C SER A 10 -15.16 -7.41 12.37
N MET A 11 -13.94 -7.96 12.52
CA MET A 11 -13.21 -7.93 13.78
C MET A 11 -12.79 -6.51 14.17
N MET A 12 -12.30 -5.70 13.21
CA MET A 12 -11.94 -4.31 13.49
C MET A 12 -13.17 -3.48 13.88
N LYS A 13 -14.33 -3.73 13.24
CA LYS A 13 -15.60 -3.10 13.61
C LYS A 13 -16.06 -3.49 15.02
N SER A 14 -15.98 -4.76 15.39
CA SER A 14 -16.43 -5.23 16.71
C SER A 14 -15.63 -4.62 17.86
N GLU A 15 -14.36 -4.29 17.61
CA GLU A 15 -13.46 -3.67 18.57
C GLU A 15 -13.45 -2.12 18.51
N GLY A 16 -14.30 -1.51 17.67
CA GLY A 16 -14.38 -0.05 17.56
C GLY A 16 -13.13 0.61 16.98
N LEU A 17 -12.39 -0.09 16.10
CA LEU A 17 -11.05 0.34 15.67
C LEU A 17 -11.03 1.26 14.45
N PHE A 18 -12.12 1.42 13.72
CA PHE A 18 -12.20 2.41 12.64
C PHE A 18 -12.37 3.83 13.20
N GLU A 19 -11.81 4.83 12.50
CA GLU A 19 -11.81 6.22 12.96
C GLU A 19 -13.20 6.77 13.27
N TRP A 20 -14.20 6.46 12.45
CA TRP A 20 -15.59 6.86 12.69
C TRP A 20 -16.21 6.21 13.95
N GLN A 21 -15.61 5.15 14.49
CA GLN A 21 -15.95 4.52 15.77
C GLN A 21 -15.15 5.09 16.95
N GLY A 22 -14.27 6.06 16.72
CA GLY A 22 -13.30 6.58 17.68
C GLY A 22 -11.97 5.81 17.73
N GLY A 23 -11.76 4.88 16.79
CA GLY A 23 -10.55 4.05 16.72
C GLY A 23 -9.41 4.65 15.88
N PRO A 24 -8.27 3.97 15.77
CA PRO A 24 -7.09 4.51 15.10
C PRO A 24 -7.00 4.23 13.59
N ILE A 25 -7.85 3.36 13.03
CA ILE A 25 -7.75 2.95 11.61
C ILE A 25 -8.38 4.03 10.73
N ILE A 26 -7.56 4.72 9.94
CA ILE A 26 -7.97 5.80 9.01
C ILE A 26 -7.95 5.40 7.53
N LEU A 27 -7.36 4.25 7.20
CA LEU A 27 -7.12 3.79 5.83
C LEU A 27 -6.99 2.27 5.81
N ALA A 28 -7.48 1.62 4.76
CA ALA A 28 -7.26 0.20 4.51
C ALA A 28 -6.80 -0.04 3.07
N GLN A 29 -5.96 -1.06 2.85
CA GLN A 29 -5.49 -1.44 1.51
C GLN A 29 -6.08 -2.80 1.10
N VAL A 30 -6.58 -2.87 -0.14
CA VAL A 30 -6.92 -4.14 -0.79
C VAL A 30 -5.90 -4.41 -1.89
N GLU A 31 -5.50 -5.68 -2.06
CA GLU A 31 -4.41 -6.07 -2.95
C GLU A 31 -3.06 -5.40 -2.62
N ASN A 32 -2.01 -5.75 -3.36
CA ASN A 32 -0.71 -5.10 -3.23
C ASN A 32 0.09 -5.16 -4.55
N GLU A 33 0.38 -4.00 -5.13
CA GLU A 33 1.13 -3.85 -6.40
C GLU A 33 0.63 -4.75 -7.54
N TYR A 34 -0.70 -4.85 -7.69
CA TYR A 34 -1.30 -5.72 -8.69
C TYR A 34 -1.23 -5.15 -10.12
N GLY A 35 -1.15 -3.83 -10.29
CA GLY A 35 -1.12 -3.19 -11.62
C GLY A 35 -0.03 -3.74 -12.56
N PRO A 36 1.23 -3.90 -12.12
CA PRO A 36 2.25 -4.60 -12.91
C PRO A 36 1.84 -6.02 -13.31
N MET A 37 1.21 -6.78 -12.41
CA MET A 37 0.73 -8.14 -12.70
C MET A 37 -0.44 -8.14 -13.68
N GLU A 38 -1.30 -7.12 -13.62
CA GLU A 38 -2.44 -6.99 -14.53
C GLU A 38 -2.01 -6.99 -16.00
N SER A 39 -0.90 -6.31 -16.30
CA SER A 39 -0.34 -6.27 -17.65
C SER A 39 0.20 -7.62 -18.14
N ALA A 40 0.54 -8.53 -17.22
CA ALA A 40 1.18 -9.82 -17.51
C ALA A 40 0.21 -11.02 -17.46
N MET A 41 -0.90 -10.92 -16.72
CA MET A 41 -1.77 -12.05 -16.38
C MET A 41 -2.98 -12.23 -17.32
N GLY A 42 -3.05 -11.48 -18.42
CA GLY A 42 -4.05 -11.65 -19.47
C GLY A 42 -5.45 -11.17 -19.10
N ALA A 43 -6.46 -11.57 -19.88
CA ALA A 43 -7.80 -10.96 -19.87
C ALA A 43 -8.56 -11.03 -18.53
N GLY A 44 -8.19 -11.95 -17.63
CA GLY A 44 -8.82 -12.11 -16.32
C GLY A 44 -8.33 -11.12 -15.25
N ALA A 45 -7.20 -10.47 -15.46
CA ALA A 45 -6.55 -9.67 -14.43
C ALA A 45 -7.29 -8.36 -14.13
N LYS A 46 -7.69 -7.62 -15.16
CA LYS A 46 -8.49 -6.39 -15.01
C LYS A 46 -9.85 -6.63 -14.35
N PRO A 47 -10.64 -7.66 -14.75
CA PRO A 47 -11.84 -8.04 -14.01
C PRO A 47 -11.58 -8.37 -12.54
N TYR A 48 -10.46 -9.02 -12.23
CA TYR A 48 -10.08 -9.33 -10.84
C TYR A 48 -9.79 -8.07 -10.02
N ALA A 49 -8.95 -7.15 -10.51
CA ALA A 49 -8.64 -5.90 -9.82
C ALA A 49 -9.93 -5.10 -9.51
N ASN A 50 -10.83 -5.01 -10.49
CA ASN A 50 -12.14 -4.39 -10.33
C ASN A 50 -13.02 -5.11 -9.30
N TRP A 51 -13.04 -6.45 -9.31
CA TRP A 51 -13.78 -7.24 -8.33
C TRP A 51 -13.21 -7.04 -6.91
N ALA A 52 -11.89 -7.04 -6.75
CA ALA A 52 -11.23 -6.85 -5.46
C ALA A 52 -11.54 -5.49 -4.86
N ALA A 53 -11.46 -4.42 -5.65
CA ALA A 53 -11.84 -3.07 -5.25
C ALA A 53 -13.30 -2.98 -4.81
N LYS A 54 -14.23 -3.51 -5.62
CA LYS A 54 -15.67 -3.51 -5.29
C LYS A 54 -15.98 -4.32 -4.03
N MET A 55 -15.34 -5.48 -3.86
CA MET A 55 -15.48 -6.31 -2.68
C MET A 55 -15.01 -5.57 -1.42
N ALA A 56 -13.86 -4.90 -1.48
CA ALA A 56 -13.34 -4.14 -0.35
C ALA A 56 -14.27 -2.99 0.04
N VAL A 57 -14.73 -2.19 -0.93
CA VAL A 57 -15.70 -1.10 -0.69
C VAL A 57 -17.00 -1.63 -0.10
N ALA A 58 -17.50 -2.78 -0.57
CA ALA A 58 -18.72 -3.41 -0.07
C ALA A 58 -18.63 -3.90 1.39
N THR A 59 -17.43 -3.99 1.98
CA THR A 59 -17.28 -4.29 3.41
C THR A 59 -17.75 -3.14 4.32
N ASP A 60 -17.97 -1.95 3.73
CA ASP A 60 -18.44 -0.74 4.42
C ASP A 60 -17.55 -0.40 5.63
N ALA A 61 -16.23 -0.46 5.46
CA ALA A 61 -15.26 -0.17 6.52
C ALA A 61 -15.41 1.25 7.12
N GLY A 62 -16.08 2.16 6.40
CA GLY A 62 -16.32 3.54 6.82
C GLY A 62 -15.09 4.45 6.73
N VAL A 63 -13.98 3.93 6.19
CA VAL A 63 -12.74 4.67 5.90
C VAL A 63 -12.31 4.43 4.45
N PRO A 64 -11.48 5.31 3.86
CA PRO A 64 -11.03 5.13 2.48
C PRO A 64 -10.27 3.82 2.26
N TRP A 65 -10.45 3.27 1.05
CA TRP A 65 -9.65 2.15 0.55
C TRP A 65 -8.57 2.65 -0.41
N VAL A 66 -7.38 2.05 -0.33
CA VAL A 66 -6.25 2.32 -1.23
C VAL A 66 -5.84 1.05 -1.99
N MET A 67 -5.25 1.23 -3.17
CA MET A 67 -4.50 0.20 -3.91
C MET A 67 -3.16 0.79 -4.34
N CYS A 68 -2.04 0.20 -3.93
CA CYS A 68 -0.70 0.66 -4.33
C CYS A 68 -0.32 0.13 -5.72
N LYS A 69 0.36 0.97 -6.52
CA LYS A 69 0.73 0.70 -7.93
C LYS A 69 -0.42 0.12 -8.77
N GLN A 70 -1.58 0.75 -8.69
CA GLN A 70 -2.78 0.38 -9.46
C GLN A 70 -3.35 1.61 -10.17
N ASP A 71 -2.81 1.94 -11.34
CA ASP A 71 -3.15 3.18 -12.05
C ASP A 71 -4.64 3.31 -12.40
N ASP A 72 -5.31 2.19 -12.63
CA ASP A 72 -6.74 2.14 -12.98
C ASP A 72 -7.65 1.74 -11.81
N ALA A 73 -7.20 1.92 -10.56
CA ALA A 73 -8.03 1.65 -9.37
C ALA A 73 -9.39 2.38 -9.49
N PRO A 74 -10.52 1.65 -9.45
CA PRO A 74 -11.84 2.23 -9.68
C PRO A 74 -12.30 3.07 -8.48
N ASP A 75 -13.09 4.11 -8.74
CA ASP A 75 -13.69 4.90 -7.67
C ASP A 75 -14.56 4.03 -6.73
N PRO A 76 -14.57 4.31 -5.41
CA PRO A 76 -13.89 5.41 -4.71
C PRO A 76 -12.44 5.10 -4.26
N VAL A 77 -11.83 4.01 -4.71
CA VAL A 77 -10.50 3.56 -4.25
C VAL A 77 -9.40 4.53 -4.70
N ILE A 78 -8.49 4.87 -3.78
CA ILE A 78 -7.35 5.76 -4.05
C ILE A 78 -6.19 4.91 -4.59
N ASN A 79 -5.63 5.27 -5.75
CA ASN A 79 -4.37 4.69 -6.18
C ASN A 79 -3.20 5.42 -5.49
N SER A 80 -2.15 4.67 -5.11
CA SER A 80 -0.99 5.21 -4.40
C SER A 80 0.33 4.73 -4.99
N CYS A 81 1.42 5.40 -4.59
CA CYS A 81 2.77 5.13 -5.07
C CYS A 81 3.65 4.45 -4.03
N ASN A 82 4.53 3.57 -4.52
CA ASN A 82 5.58 2.88 -3.78
C ASN A 82 6.91 3.10 -4.49
N GLY A 83 7.99 3.34 -3.74
CA GLY A 83 9.30 3.53 -4.33
C GLY A 83 10.30 4.24 -3.43
N PHE A 84 11.49 4.50 -3.99
CA PHE A 84 12.46 5.42 -3.38
C PHE A 84 12.03 6.88 -3.50
N TYR A 85 11.31 7.20 -4.58
CA TYR A 85 10.80 8.52 -4.92
C TYR A 85 9.39 8.38 -5.48
N CYS A 86 8.47 9.27 -5.08
CA CYS A 86 7.11 9.34 -5.63
C CYS A 86 6.71 10.78 -5.99
N ASP A 87 7.66 11.71 -6.12
CA ASP A 87 7.39 13.12 -6.43
C ASP A 87 6.93 13.37 -7.88
N TYR A 88 6.92 12.32 -8.70
CA TYR A 88 6.37 12.32 -10.06
C TYR A 88 4.93 11.79 -10.11
N PHE A 89 4.46 11.16 -9.04
CA PHE A 89 3.17 10.48 -9.03
C PHE A 89 2.02 11.47 -8.88
N SER A 90 0.97 11.25 -9.67
CA SER A 90 -0.34 11.88 -9.51
C SER A 90 -1.40 10.79 -9.44
N PRO A 91 -2.42 10.93 -8.58
CA PRO A 91 -3.52 9.98 -8.52
C PRO A 91 -4.32 9.99 -9.82
N ASN A 92 -5.07 8.93 -10.07
CA ASN A 92 -5.81 8.72 -11.31
C ASN A 92 -7.07 9.62 -11.46
N SER A 93 -7.31 10.50 -10.50
CA SER A 93 -8.33 11.55 -10.54
C SER A 93 -7.89 12.76 -9.71
N ASN A 94 -8.22 13.97 -10.18
CA ASN A 94 -7.95 15.23 -9.48
C ASN A 94 -8.72 15.37 -8.15
N SER A 95 -9.74 14.54 -7.91
CA SER A 95 -10.49 14.52 -6.65
C SER A 95 -9.85 13.65 -5.56
N LYS A 96 -8.76 12.94 -5.86
CA LYS A 96 -8.08 12.03 -4.94
C LYS A 96 -6.79 12.68 -4.39
N PRO A 97 -6.41 12.38 -3.13
CA PRO A 97 -5.15 12.85 -2.58
C PRO A 97 -3.95 12.09 -3.16
N THR A 98 -2.79 12.75 -3.23
CA THR A 98 -1.52 12.12 -3.61
C THR A 98 -0.90 11.42 -2.41
N MET A 99 -0.83 10.08 -2.43
CA MET A 99 -0.38 9.25 -1.31
C MET A 99 0.84 8.38 -1.68
N TRP A 100 1.84 8.37 -0.80
CA TRP A 100 3.04 7.53 -0.86
C TRP A 100 2.99 6.47 0.24
N THR A 101 2.54 5.27 -0.10
CA THR A 101 2.28 4.17 0.84
C THR A 101 3.54 3.39 1.21
N GLU A 102 4.58 3.40 0.38
CA GLU A 102 5.89 2.83 0.73
C GLU A 102 7.07 3.71 0.30
N ALA A 103 7.52 4.58 1.20
CA ALA A 103 8.79 5.29 1.09
C ALA A 103 9.93 4.36 1.54
N TRP A 104 10.59 3.71 0.58
CA TRP A 104 11.56 2.65 0.87
C TRP A 104 12.77 3.19 1.65
N THR A 105 12.93 2.80 2.91
CA THR A 105 14.01 3.26 3.81
C THR A 105 15.35 2.57 3.56
N GLY A 106 15.39 1.63 2.62
CA GLY A 106 16.51 0.75 2.32
C GLY A 106 16.01 -0.37 1.43
N TRP A 107 16.55 -1.57 1.62
CA TRP A 107 16.06 -2.77 0.96
C TRP A 107 16.20 -3.98 1.88
N PHE A 108 15.49 -5.06 1.61
CA PHE A 108 15.65 -6.29 2.37
C PHE A 108 17.02 -6.91 2.11
N THR A 109 17.54 -7.65 3.08
CA THR A 109 18.77 -8.43 2.92
C THR A 109 18.42 -9.85 2.50
N ALA A 110 18.88 -10.28 1.33
CA ALA A 110 18.78 -11.66 0.88
C ALA A 110 19.95 -12.50 1.41
N PHE A 111 19.77 -13.81 1.58
CA PHE A 111 20.89 -14.69 1.95
C PHE A 111 21.98 -14.65 0.87
N GLY A 112 23.24 -14.49 1.32
CA GLY A 112 24.39 -14.31 0.44
C GLY A 112 24.52 -12.90 -0.16
N GLY A 113 23.56 -12.01 0.08
CA GLY A 113 23.61 -10.61 -0.34
C GLY A 113 24.30 -9.68 0.66
N ALA A 114 24.68 -8.50 0.20
CA ALA A 114 25.12 -7.40 1.08
C ALA A 114 23.92 -6.78 1.81
N VAL A 115 24.19 -6.10 2.93
CA VAL A 115 23.17 -5.31 3.66
C VAL A 115 22.98 -3.97 2.95
N PRO A 116 21.82 -3.72 2.31
CA PRO A 116 21.60 -2.47 1.57
C PRO A 116 21.34 -1.31 2.53
N HIS A 117 21.86 -0.13 2.22
CA HIS A 117 21.67 1.08 3.03
C HIS A 117 21.22 2.25 2.16
N ARG A 118 20.26 3.03 2.65
CA ARG A 118 19.82 4.29 2.04
C ARG A 118 20.23 5.46 2.96
N PRO A 119 20.95 6.48 2.45
CA PRO A 119 21.32 7.65 3.23
C PRO A 119 20.09 8.40 3.79
N VAL A 120 20.22 8.92 5.01
CA VAL A 120 19.14 9.67 5.67
C VAL A 120 18.84 10.98 4.95
N GLU A 121 19.86 11.60 4.35
CA GLU A 121 19.76 12.83 3.57
C GLU A 121 18.95 12.61 2.29
N ASP A 122 19.14 11.46 1.63
CA ASP A 122 18.38 11.08 0.44
C ASP A 122 16.90 10.83 0.78
N MET A 123 16.63 10.13 1.89
CA MET A 123 15.27 9.93 2.36
C MET A 123 14.58 11.26 2.70
N ALA A 124 15.25 12.12 3.48
CA ALA A 124 14.71 13.43 3.84
C ALA A 124 14.43 14.29 2.60
N PHE A 125 15.35 14.28 1.62
CA PHE A 125 15.18 14.96 0.34
C PHE A 125 13.97 14.42 -0.44
N ALA A 126 13.83 13.11 -0.57
CA ALA A 126 12.74 12.49 -1.32
C ALA A 126 11.37 12.82 -0.69
N VAL A 127 11.26 12.76 0.65
CA VAL A 127 10.03 13.13 1.38
C VAL A 127 9.72 14.62 1.22
N ALA A 128 10.69 15.50 1.43
CA ALA A 128 10.50 16.95 1.24
C ALA A 128 10.05 17.26 -0.20
N ARG A 129 10.63 16.58 -1.19
CA ARG A 129 10.32 16.74 -2.61
C ARG A 129 8.90 16.25 -2.96
N PHE A 130 8.42 15.21 -2.31
CA PHE A 130 7.04 14.74 -2.44
C PHE A 130 6.04 15.72 -1.81
N VAL A 131 6.29 16.13 -0.57
CA VAL A 131 5.40 17.04 0.17
C VAL A 131 5.30 18.41 -0.51
N GLN A 132 6.41 19.00 -0.97
CA GLN A 132 6.39 20.30 -1.64
C GLN A 132 5.56 20.30 -2.96
N LYS A 133 5.34 19.13 -3.56
CA LYS A 133 4.52 18.96 -4.77
C LYS A 133 3.06 18.62 -4.48
N GLY A 134 2.61 18.77 -3.23
CA GLY A 134 1.24 18.51 -2.81
C GLY A 134 0.98 17.08 -2.31
N GLY A 135 2.05 16.29 -2.10
CA GLY A 135 1.94 15.01 -1.41
C GLY A 135 1.38 15.17 0.01
N SER A 136 0.37 14.37 0.37
CA SER A 136 -0.39 14.55 1.62
C SER A 136 -0.37 13.35 2.56
N PHE A 137 0.25 12.23 2.15
CA PHE A 137 0.48 11.06 2.99
C PHE A 137 1.81 10.40 2.61
N VAL A 138 2.66 10.10 3.60
CA VAL A 138 3.93 9.38 3.41
C VAL A 138 4.07 8.33 4.51
N ASN A 139 4.35 7.09 4.12
CA ASN A 139 4.64 5.99 5.05
C ASN A 139 6.05 5.43 4.80
N TYR A 140 6.87 5.36 5.84
CA TYR A 140 8.21 4.79 5.76
C TYR A 140 8.15 3.25 5.76
N TYR A 141 8.57 2.64 4.66
CA TYR A 141 8.65 1.19 4.53
C TYR A 141 10.13 0.76 4.51
N MET A 142 10.74 0.33 5.60
CA MET A 142 10.18 0.10 6.94
C MET A 142 10.63 1.17 7.93
N TYR A 143 9.70 1.65 8.76
CA TYR A 143 10.04 2.41 9.97
C TYR A 143 10.70 1.51 11.02
N HIS A 144 10.16 0.30 11.20
CA HIS A 144 10.79 -0.79 11.93
C HIS A 144 10.70 -2.08 11.10
N GLY A 145 11.84 -2.64 10.69
CA GLY A 145 11.86 -3.86 9.85
C GLY A 145 11.68 -5.16 10.64
N GLY A 146 12.32 -5.28 11.80
CA GLY A 146 12.19 -6.44 12.68
C GLY A 146 12.95 -7.69 12.19
N THR A 147 12.36 -8.87 12.41
CA THR A 147 12.98 -10.17 12.13
C THR A 147 11.93 -11.16 11.62
N ASN A 148 12.24 -11.84 10.52
CA ASN A 148 11.46 -12.97 10.05
C ASN A 148 11.78 -14.19 10.93
N PHE A 149 10.96 -14.43 11.96
CA PHE A 149 11.15 -15.54 12.89
C PHE A 149 10.76 -16.90 12.28
N ASP A 150 11.44 -17.95 12.75
CA ASP A 150 11.15 -19.35 12.43
C ASP A 150 11.06 -19.60 10.90
N ARG A 151 10.04 -20.34 10.44
CA ARG A 151 10.02 -20.96 9.11
C ARG A 151 8.82 -20.62 8.23
N THR A 152 7.96 -19.70 8.67
CA THR A 152 6.75 -19.29 7.93
C THR A 152 6.60 -17.77 7.80
N ALA A 153 7.66 -17.00 8.08
CA ALA A 153 7.67 -15.54 7.97
C ALA A 153 8.38 -15.04 6.70
N GLY A 154 9.55 -15.61 6.37
CA GLY A 154 10.36 -15.17 5.23
C GLY A 154 9.78 -15.59 3.87
N GLY A 155 10.05 -14.76 2.85
CA GLY A 155 9.72 -15.05 1.45
C GLY A 155 10.84 -15.74 0.67
N PRO A 156 10.67 -15.94 -0.65
CA PRO A 156 11.73 -16.45 -1.51
C PRO A 156 12.93 -15.48 -1.53
N PHE A 157 14.16 -16.00 -1.66
CA PHE A 157 15.41 -15.21 -1.71
C PHE A 157 15.61 -14.45 -3.03
N ILE A 158 14.53 -13.93 -3.61
CA ILE A 158 14.53 -13.21 -4.88
C ILE A 158 14.57 -11.72 -4.55
N ALA A 159 15.65 -11.05 -4.97
CA ALA A 159 15.86 -9.61 -4.86
C ALA A 159 15.29 -8.86 -6.08
#